data_AF-A0A945M118-F1
#
_entry.id   AF-A0A945M118-F1
#
_cell.length_a   1.000
_cell.length_b   1.000
_cell.length_c   1.000
_cell.angle_alpha   90.00
_cell.angle_beta   90.00
_cell.angle_gamma   90.00
#
_symmetry.space_group_name_H-M   'P 1'
#
loop_
_entity.id
_entity.type
_entity.pdbx_description
1 polymer ?
#
loop_
_entity_poly.entity_id
_entity_poly.type
_entity_poly.pdbx_seq_one_letter_code
_entity_poly.pdbx_strand_id
1 'polypeptide(L)' 'MMPYAENLPDDIKLWLMTADKDTGALERDVPLPVSHDALKRKLVSDNAGTWILTVDGRAVLDALLSN' A
#
# COMPACT_ATOMS: atom_id res chain seq x y z
N MET A 1 0.94 -10.24 15.44
CA MET A 1 2.06 -9.37 15.04
C MET A 1 2.43 -9.78 13.62
N MET A 2 2.11 -8.94 12.61
CA MET A 2 2.53 -9.19 11.23
C MET A 2 3.93 -8.57 11.07
N PRO A 3 5.03 -9.36 11.05
CA PRO A 3 6.39 -8.82 10.94
C PRO A 3 6.65 -8.11 9.60
N TYR A 4 5.68 -8.18 8.68
CA TYR A 4 5.78 -7.60 7.35
C TYR A 4 5.62 -6.07 7.34
N ALA A 5 4.77 -5.51 8.22
CA ALA A 5 4.51 -4.07 8.25
C ALA A 5 5.73 -3.27 8.77
N GLU A 6 6.42 -3.80 9.77
CA GLU A 6 7.59 -3.15 10.40
C GLU A 6 8.79 -3.04 9.42
N ASN A 7 8.93 -4.03 8.53
CA ASN A 7 10.03 -4.12 7.56
C ASN A 7 9.75 -3.43 6.21
N LEU A 8 8.64 -2.69 6.09
CA LEU A 8 8.36 -1.92 4.88
C LEU A 8 9.17 -0.62 4.86
N PRO A 9 9.66 -0.18 3.69
CA PRO A 9 10.16 1.17 3.49
C PRO A 9 9.11 2.21 3.91
N ASP A 10 9.54 3.30 4.53
CA ASP A 10 8.64 4.32 5.05
C ASP A 10 7.84 5.01 3.94
N ASP A 11 8.42 5.17 2.75
CA ASP A 11 7.70 5.71 1.58
C ASP A 11 6.50 4.84 1.17
N ILE A 12 6.63 3.51 1.27
CA ILE A 12 5.51 2.59 1.00
C ILE A 12 4.49 2.69 2.11
N LYS A 13 4.90 2.72 3.38
CA LYS A 13 3.97 2.87 4.51
C LYS A 13 3.16 4.15 4.37
N LEU A 14 3.83 5.28 4.12
CA LEU A 14 3.21 6.58 3.96
C LEU A 14 2.22 6.57 2.79
N TRP A 15 2.60 5.98 1.66
CA TRP A 15 1.71 5.88 0.52
C TRP A 15 0.50 4.98 0.81
N LEU A 16 0.66 3.82 1.44
CA LEU A 16 -0.47 2.96 1.82
C LEU A 16 -1.46 3.67 2.75
N MET A 17 -0.97 4.57 3.61
CA MET A 17 -1.80 5.37 4.51
C MET A 17 -2.63 6.44 3.80
N THR A 18 -2.36 6.77 2.53
CA THR A 18 -3.21 7.66 1.72
C THR A 18 -4.36 6.93 1.03
N ALA A 19 -4.46 5.61 1.21
CA ALA A 19 -5.52 4.83 0.61
C ALA A 19 -6.90 5.32 1.06
N ASP A 20 -7.81 5.48 0.10
CA ASP A 20 -9.20 5.73 0.38
C ASP A 20 -9.80 4.58 1.20
N LYS A 21 -10.45 4.93 2.31
CA LYS A 21 -10.94 3.94 3.28
C LYS A 21 -12.00 3.00 2.70
N ASP A 22 -12.80 3.45 1.74
CA ASP A 22 -13.95 2.70 1.24
C ASP A 22 -13.58 1.89 -0.01
N THR A 23 -12.72 2.44 -0.85
CA THR A 23 -12.36 1.87 -2.16
C THR A 23 -10.96 1.25 -2.20
N GLY A 24 -10.09 1.59 -1.25
CA GLY A 24 -8.68 1.19 -1.25
C GLY A 24 -7.86 1.84 -2.37
N ALA A 25 -8.39 2.85 -3.05
CA ALA A 25 -7.70 3.57 -4.10
C ALA A 25 -6.58 4.45 -3.52
N LEU A 26 -5.44 4.48 -4.19
CA LEU A 26 -4.24 5.19 -3.77
C LEU A 26 -3.96 6.38 -4.70
N GLU A 27 -3.20 7.35 -4.19
CA GLU A 27 -2.70 8.45 -4.99
C GLU A 27 -1.88 7.95 -6.19
N ARG A 28 -2.13 8.53 -7.36
CA ARG A 28 -1.48 8.15 -8.62
C ARG A 28 -0.07 8.70 -8.76
N ASP A 29 0.18 9.88 -8.20
CA ASP A 29 1.44 10.61 -8.29
C ASP A 29 2.44 10.16 -7.22
N VAL A 30 2.75 8.87 -7.23
CA VAL A 30 3.80 8.29 -6.39
C VAL A 30 5.06 8.03 -7.23
N PRO A 31 6.27 8.21 -6.69
CA PRO A 31 7.48 7.84 -7.40
C PRO A 31 7.46 6.39 -7.91
N LEU A 32 7.84 6.18 -9.17
CA LEU A 32 7.87 4.84 -9.81
C LEU A 32 8.57 3.76 -8.98
N PRO A 33 9.69 4.02 -8.27
CA PRO A 33 10.32 3.01 -7.43
C PRO A 33 9.40 2.49 -6.32
N VAL A 34 8.56 3.36 -5.74
CA VAL A 34 7.66 3.04 -4.63
C VAL A 34 6.50 2.19 -5.12
N SER A 35 5.81 2.61 -6.20
CA SER A 35 4.72 1.83 -6.79
C SER A 35 5.18 0.46 -7.30
N HIS A 36 6.36 0.40 -7.91
CA HIS A 36 6.92 -0.86 -8.40
C HIS A 36 7.31 -1.80 -7.25
N ASP A 37 7.89 -1.30 -6.15
CA ASP A 37 8.20 -2.15 -4.99
C ASP A 37 6.92 -2.64 -4.29
N ALA A 38 5.93 -1.77 -4.10
CA ALA A 38 4.64 -2.15 -3.54
C ALA A 38 3.91 -3.20 -4.41
N LEU A 39 3.99 -3.08 -5.75
CA LEU A 39 3.44 -4.06 -6.69
C LEU A 39 4.18 -5.40 -6.59
N LYS A 40 5.52 -5.40 -6.53
CA LYS A 40 6.34 -6.61 -6.33
C LYS A 40 6.01 -7.33 -5.03
N ARG A 41 5.73 -6.57 -3.97
CA ARG A 41 5.30 -7.06 -2.67
C ARG A 41 3.83 -7.47 -2.61
N LYS A 42 3.10 -7.34 -3.73
CA LYS A 42 1.67 -7.66 -3.88
C LYS A 42 0.75 -6.85 -2.94
N LEU A 43 1.17 -5.66 -2.53
CA LEU A 43 0.39 -4.78 -1.66
C LEU A 43 -0.62 -3.94 -2.45
N VAL A 44 -0.31 -3.67 -3.71
CA VAL A 44 -1.14 -2.88 -4.61
C VAL A 44 -1.30 -3.59 -5.94
N SER A 45 -2.35 -3.23 -6.67
CA SER A 45 -2.61 -3.63 -8.04
C SER A 45 -2.93 -2.39 -8.88
N ASP A 46 -2.58 -2.44 -10.17
CA ASP A 46 -3.03 -1.43 -11.13
C ASP A 46 -4.39 -1.87 -11.69
N ASN A 47 -5.42 -1.04 -11.45
CA ASN A 47 -6.72 -1.16 -12.08
C ASN A 47 -6.96 0.04 -13.01
N ALA A 48 -6.74 -0.16 -14.31
CA ALA A 48 -6.95 0.85 -15.35
C ALA A 48 -6.26 2.20 -15.07
N GLY A 49 -5.04 2.16 -14.53
CA GLY A 49 -4.23 3.32 -14.18
C GLY A 49 -4.48 3.86 -12.77
N THR A 50 -5.33 3.21 -11.98
CA THR A 50 -5.55 3.52 -10.56
C THR A 50 -4.91 2.46 -9.70
N TRP A 51 -4.05 2.87 -8.77
CA TRP A 51 -3.49 1.96 -7.77
C TRP A 51 -4.56 1.61 -6.74
N ILE A 52 -4.78 0.32 -6.50
CA ILE A 52 -5.75 -0.17 -5.52
C ILE A 52 -5.06 -1.16 -4.60
N LEU A 53 -5.29 -1.01 -3.29
CA LEU A 53 -4.86 -1.99 -2.29
C LEU A 53 -5.37 -3.39 -2.62
N THR A 54 -4.48 -4.36 -2.55
CA THR A 54 -4.87 -5.76 -2.51
C THR A 54 -5.39 -6.14 -1.12
N VAL A 55 -5.89 -7.36 -0.97
CA VAL A 55 -6.24 -7.91 0.35
C VAL A 55 -5.04 -7.86 1.31
N ASP A 56 -3.85 -8.23 0.82
CA ASP A 56 -2.61 -8.18 1.62
C ASP A 56 -2.21 -6.74 1.97
N GLY A 57 -2.31 -5.82 1.01
CA GLY A 57 -2.06 -4.39 1.25
C GLY A 57 -3.01 -3.80 2.29
N ARG A 58 -4.28 -4.22 2.28
CA ARG A 58 -5.27 -3.80 3.27
C ARG A 58 -4.94 -4.32 4.66
N ALA A 59 -4.58 -5.59 4.78
CA ALA A 59 -4.16 -6.17 6.06
C ALA A 59 -2.90 -5.48 6.63
N VAL A 60 -1.96 -5.09 5.76
CA VAL A 60 -0.79 -4.31 6.14
C VAL A 60 -1.18 -2.90 6.60
N LEU A 61 -2.07 -2.22 5.88
CA LEU A 61 -2.57 -0.91 6.28
C LEU A 61 -3.26 -0.97 7.66
N ASP A 62 -4.14 -1.94 7.86
CA ASP A 62 -4.83 -2.12 9.15
C ASP A 62 -3.84 -2.37 10.29
N ALA A 63 -2.76 -3.11 10.04
CA ALA A 63 -1.69 -3.33 11.01
C ALA A 63 -0.87 -2.05 11.29
N LEU A 64 -0.65 -1.19 10.29
CA LEU A 64 0.01 0.11 10.48
C LEU A 64 -0.84 1.08 11.30
N LEU A 65 -2.17 1.04 11.14
CA LEU A 65 -3.11 1.91 11.86
C LEU A 65 -3.45 1.43 13.28
N SER A 66 -3.24 0.14 13.55
CA SER A 66 -3.54 -0.48 14.85
C SER A 66 -2.36 -0.44 15.84
N ASN A 67 -1.21 0.09 15.41
CA ASN A 67 0.00 0.31 16.22
C ASN A 67 0.05 1.77 16.70
#